data_AF-A0A081BHE2-F1
#
_entry.id   AF-A0A081BHE2-F1
#
_cell.length_a   1.000
_cell.length_b   1.000
_cell.length_c   1.000
_cell.angle_alpha   90.00
_cell.angle_beta   90.00
_cell.angle_gamma   90.00
#
_symmetry.space_group_name_H-M   'P 1'
#
loop_
_entity.id
_entity.type
_entity.pdbx_description
1 polymer ?
#
loop_
_entity_poly.entity_id
_entity_poly.type
_entity_poly.pdbx_seq_one_letter_code
_entity_poly.pdbx_strand_id
1 'polypeptide(L)'
;MKWTEIEVTTTSEVVEPVSNILMDEGASGVKIDDAKDFDNLEDGKFGELSGYIKKADIDHLNSGAKITAYYPETIFIPEILPTIKQRLGQLREFGLNPGNYQVETKEVAESDWATAWKKYYHPVRVTRFLTVVPSWEKYDTTVTDEKLIVLDPGMAFGTGTHPTTKLSLMALETVVRGGESMIDVGTGSGVLSIGAKQLGVGDVRAYDLDEVAVKAAQSNLDLNPVAKDIQVAANDLLNGIEEGAQIIVANILAEIILPLVLQAWDLLPENGYFLTSGIINKKFDEVVAAQEKQGFKIRQTLKMGDWYGIIAQKPGDDD
;
A
#
# COMPACT_ATOMS: atom_id res chain seq x y z
N MET A 1 20.51 15.80 -9.83
CA MET A 1 20.90 14.67 -8.96
C MET A 1 21.20 13.47 -9.83
N LYS A 2 22.23 12.69 -9.52
CA LYS A 2 22.49 11.44 -10.26
C LYS A 2 21.77 10.29 -9.56
N TRP A 3 21.17 9.40 -10.33
CA TRP A 3 20.53 8.19 -9.82
C TRP A 3 21.31 6.97 -10.28
N THR A 4 21.28 5.91 -9.48
CA THR A 4 21.82 4.61 -9.88
C THR A 4 20.69 3.60 -9.91
N GLU A 5 20.55 2.90 -11.03
CA GLU A 5 19.67 1.75 -11.18
C GLU A 5 20.40 0.48 -10.74
N ILE A 6 19.73 -0.38 -9.97
CA ILE A 6 20.08 -1.78 -9.83
C ILE A 6 18.98 -2.59 -10.53
N GLU A 7 19.34 -3.32 -11.57
CA GLU A 7 18.44 -4.21 -12.30
C GLU A 7 18.66 -5.65 -11.85
N VAL A 8 17.60 -6.32 -11.41
CA VAL A 8 17.59 -7.73 -11.04
C VAL A 8 16.70 -8.49 -12.02
N THR A 9 17.30 -9.27 -12.90
CA THR A 9 16.58 -10.23 -13.75
C THR A 9 16.49 -11.56 -13.03
N THR A 10 15.29 -12.10 -12.91
CA THR A 10 14.99 -13.27 -12.06
C THR A 10 13.72 -13.98 -12.56
N THR A 11 13.22 -14.97 -11.82
CA THR A 11 11.92 -15.60 -12.11
C THR A 11 10.76 -14.77 -11.55
N SER A 12 9.59 -14.83 -12.19
CA SER A 12 8.35 -14.19 -11.72
C SER A 12 7.91 -14.58 -10.30
N GLU A 13 8.34 -15.73 -9.79
CA GLU A 13 8.03 -16.21 -8.42
C GLU A 13 8.56 -15.27 -7.33
N VAL A 14 9.70 -14.60 -7.59
CA VAL A 14 10.43 -13.85 -6.57
C VAL A 14 10.40 -12.34 -6.78
N VAL A 15 9.53 -11.85 -7.64
CA VAL A 15 9.39 -10.41 -7.94
C VAL A 15 9.21 -9.58 -6.68
N GLU A 16 8.27 -9.98 -5.83
CA GLU A 16 7.96 -9.30 -4.57
C GLU A 16 9.11 -9.33 -3.56
N PRO A 17 9.68 -10.50 -3.18
CA PRO A 17 10.78 -10.53 -2.23
C PRO A 17 12.04 -9.82 -2.76
N VAL A 18 12.30 -9.86 -4.07
CA VAL A 18 13.38 -9.09 -4.70
C VAL A 18 13.12 -7.59 -4.58
N SER A 19 11.89 -7.15 -4.86
CA SER A 19 11.49 -5.75 -4.76
C SER A 19 11.65 -5.23 -3.33
N ASN A 20 11.26 -6.02 -2.33
CA ASN A 20 11.46 -5.69 -0.92
C ASN A 20 12.93 -5.62 -0.54
N ILE A 21 13.77 -6.58 -0.96
CA ILE A 21 15.22 -6.51 -0.73
C ILE A 21 15.80 -5.21 -1.29
N LEU A 22 15.38 -4.79 -2.48
CA LEU A 22 15.90 -3.58 -3.09
C LEU A 22 15.44 -2.32 -2.35
N MET A 23 14.17 -2.27 -1.91
CA MET A 23 13.61 -1.18 -1.11
C MET A 23 14.28 -1.05 0.25
N ASP A 24 14.51 -2.17 0.95
CA ASP A 24 15.18 -2.21 2.26
C ASP A 24 16.60 -1.63 2.21
N GLU A 25 17.29 -1.80 1.08
CA GLU A 25 18.66 -1.32 0.88
C GLU A 25 18.69 0.14 0.39
N GLY A 26 17.55 0.84 0.44
CA GLY A 26 17.45 2.29 0.22
C GLY A 26 16.95 2.70 -1.18
N ALA A 27 16.29 1.80 -1.91
CA ALA A 27 15.67 2.20 -3.18
C ALA A 27 14.51 3.16 -2.91
N SER A 28 14.41 4.23 -3.71
CA SER A 28 13.28 5.17 -3.65
C SER A 28 12.04 4.67 -4.41
N GLY A 29 12.19 3.61 -5.20
CA GLY A 29 11.12 2.98 -5.94
C GLY A 29 11.64 1.84 -6.80
N VAL A 30 10.72 0.98 -7.23
CA VAL A 30 11.00 -0.18 -8.07
C VAL A 30 10.07 -0.19 -9.28
N LYS A 31 10.63 -0.54 -10.45
CA LYS A 31 9.90 -0.85 -11.67
C LYS A 31 9.94 -2.36 -11.86
N ILE A 32 8.79 -2.97 -12.11
CA ILE A 32 8.66 -4.41 -12.36
C ILE A 32 8.22 -4.60 -13.81
N ASP A 33 8.90 -5.50 -14.51
CA ASP A 33 8.57 -5.96 -15.85
C ASP A 33 8.50 -7.49 -15.76
N ASP A 34 7.30 -8.08 -15.72
CA ASP A 34 7.10 -9.53 -15.56
C ASP A 34 6.45 -10.11 -16.81
N ALA A 35 7.04 -11.18 -17.36
CA ALA A 35 6.48 -11.91 -18.49
C ALA A 35 5.05 -12.44 -18.21
N LYS A 36 4.75 -12.80 -16.94
CA LYS A 36 3.42 -13.30 -16.55
C LYS A 36 2.33 -12.24 -16.60
N ASP A 37 2.69 -10.96 -16.45
CA ASP A 37 1.72 -9.88 -16.61
C ASP A 37 1.23 -9.82 -18.05
N PHE A 38 2.08 -10.22 -19.00
CA PHE A 38 1.79 -10.25 -20.43
C PHE A 38 0.94 -11.45 -20.88
N ASP A 39 1.05 -12.58 -20.19
CA ASP A 39 0.21 -13.77 -20.43
C ASP A 39 -1.26 -13.49 -20.12
N ASN A 40 -1.54 -12.65 -19.13
CA ASN A 40 -2.89 -12.29 -18.71
C ASN A 40 -3.49 -11.10 -19.50
N LEU A 41 -2.75 -10.51 -20.43
CA LEU A 41 -3.24 -9.45 -21.31
C LEU A 41 -4.10 -10.04 -22.43
N GLU A 42 -5.40 -9.73 -22.41
CA GLU A 42 -6.33 -9.93 -23.53
C GLU A 42 -6.32 -8.70 -24.45
N ASP A 43 -6.42 -8.92 -25.76
CA ASP A 43 -6.58 -7.82 -26.72
C ASP A 43 -7.82 -6.99 -26.37
N GLY A 44 -7.62 -5.69 -26.13
CA GLY A 44 -8.69 -4.72 -25.95
C GLY A 44 -9.09 -4.37 -24.51
N LYS A 45 -8.36 -4.83 -23.48
CA LYS A 45 -8.56 -4.39 -22.08
C LYS A 45 -7.70 -3.17 -21.69
N PHE A 46 -7.57 -2.18 -22.58
CA PHE A 46 -6.90 -0.89 -22.31
C PHE A 46 -7.91 0.28 -22.19
N GLY A 47 -9.13 0.02 -21.71
CA GLY A 47 -10.21 1.01 -21.76
C GLY A 47 -10.54 1.43 -23.21
N GLU A 48 -10.85 2.71 -23.44
CA GLU A 48 -11.19 3.25 -24.77
C GLU A 48 -10.03 3.23 -25.80
N LEU A 49 -8.82 2.83 -25.41
CA LEU A 49 -7.63 2.75 -26.28
C LEU A 49 -7.45 1.38 -26.97
N SER A 50 -8.41 0.47 -26.79
CA SER A 50 -8.41 -0.90 -27.32
C SER A 50 -8.21 -1.02 -28.84
N GLY A 51 -8.39 0.07 -29.61
CA GLY A 51 -8.15 0.11 -31.05
C GLY A 51 -6.76 0.59 -31.50
N TYR A 52 -5.91 1.10 -30.59
CA TYR A 52 -4.67 1.80 -30.97
C TYR A 52 -3.37 1.11 -30.53
N ILE A 53 -3.44 0.19 -29.56
CA ILE A 53 -2.28 -0.54 -29.05
C ILE A 53 -2.57 -2.03 -29.20
N LYS A 54 -1.82 -2.72 -30.06
CA LYS A 54 -1.91 -4.18 -30.20
C LYS A 54 -0.93 -4.84 -29.25
N LYS A 55 -1.29 -6.01 -28.71
CA LYS A 55 -0.41 -6.83 -27.86
C LYS A 55 0.97 -7.11 -28.49
N ALA A 56 1.05 -7.16 -29.82
CA ALA A 56 2.29 -7.37 -30.56
C ALA A 56 3.24 -6.15 -30.60
N ASP A 57 2.75 -4.95 -30.28
CA ASP A 57 3.52 -3.70 -30.38
C ASP A 57 4.11 -3.25 -29.02
N ILE A 58 3.87 -4.02 -27.95
CA ILE A 58 4.38 -3.73 -26.61
C ILE A 58 5.62 -4.59 -26.35
N ASP A 59 6.77 -3.93 -26.19
CA ASP A 59 8.01 -4.58 -25.72
C ASP A 59 7.78 -5.18 -24.32
N HIS A 60 8.02 -6.48 -24.19
CA HIS A 60 7.86 -7.23 -22.94
C HIS A 60 8.93 -8.33 -22.84
N LEU A 61 9.13 -8.83 -21.63
CA LEU A 61 10.00 -9.98 -21.41
C LEU A 61 9.33 -11.28 -21.86
N ASN A 62 10.09 -12.14 -22.54
CA ASN A 62 9.61 -13.45 -22.98
C ASN A 62 9.55 -14.49 -21.85
N SER A 63 10.26 -14.28 -20.75
CA SER A 63 10.29 -15.21 -19.61
C SER A 63 10.86 -14.56 -18.35
N GLY A 64 10.33 -14.94 -17.18
CA GLY A 64 10.79 -14.42 -15.89
C GLY A 64 10.36 -12.99 -15.66
N ALA A 65 11.07 -12.29 -14.79
CA ALA A 65 10.78 -10.92 -14.43
C ALA A 65 12.06 -10.11 -14.25
N LYS A 66 11.93 -8.81 -14.40
CA LYS A 66 13.01 -7.85 -14.26
C LYS A 66 12.56 -6.73 -13.33
N ILE A 67 13.30 -6.56 -12.25
CA ILE A 67 13.03 -5.57 -11.22
C ILE A 67 14.14 -4.54 -11.29
N THR A 68 13.80 -3.30 -11.66
CA THR A 68 14.73 -2.18 -11.69
C THR A 68 14.46 -1.30 -10.47
N ALA A 69 15.42 -1.21 -9.56
CA ALA A 69 15.37 -0.35 -8.38
C ALA A 69 16.21 0.90 -8.57
N TYR A 70 15.74 2.02 -8.03
CA TYR A 70 16.35 3.33 -8.24
C TYR A 70 16.86 3.90 -6.92
N TYR A 71 18.13 4.30 -6.90
CA TYR A 71 18.80 4.80 -5.71
C TYR A 71 19.29 6.23 -5.92
N PRO A 72 19.07 7.13 -4.95
CA PRO A 72 19.58 8.49 -5.00
C PRO A 72 21.10 8.49 -4.78
N GLU A 73 21.78 9.55 -5.22
CA GLU A 73 23.23 9.77 -5.04
C GLU A 73 23.71 9.64 -3.58
N THR A 74 22.81 9.81 -2.62
CA THR A 74 23.09 9.65 -1.19
C THR A 74 23.35 8.20 -0.75
N ILE A 75 22.99 7.21 -1.58
CA ILE A 75 23.21 5.78 -1.30
C ILE A 75 24.40 5.25 -2.10
N PHE A 76 25.41 4.74 -1.40
CA PHE A 76 26.62 4.23 -2.03
C PHE A 76 26.45 2.76 -2.44
N ILE A 77 26.06 2.56 -3.71
CA ILE A 77 25.75 1.24 -4.29
C ILE A 77 26.82 0.16 -4.07
N PRO A 78 28.14 0.44 -4.19
CA PRO A 78 29.16 -0.59 -3.99
C PRO A 78 29.13 -1.26 -2.60
N GLU A 79 28.60 -0.59 -1.57
CA GLU A 79 28.50 -1.14 -0.21
C GLU A 79 27.25 -2.03 -0.01
N ILE A 80 26.12 -1.68 -0.63
CA ILE A 80 24.86 -2.45 -0.50
C ILE A 80 24.75 -3.59 -1.50
N LEU A 81 25.45 -3.52 -2.64
CA LEU A 81 25.35 -4.52 -3.71
C LEU A 81 25.74 -5.95 -3.27
N PRO A 82 26.78 -6.17 -2.44
CA PRO A 82 27.07 -7.49 -1.87
C PRO A 82 25.94 -8.01 -0.99
N THR A 83 25.34 -7.14 -0.17
CA THR A 83 24.21 -7.47 0.71
C THR A 83 22.98 -7.87 -0.09
N ILE A 84 22.63 -7.10 -1.14
CA ILE A 84 21.55 -7.43 -2.07
C ILE A 84 21.78 -8.82 -2.68
N LYS A 85 22.97 -9.07 -3.24
CA LYS A 85 23.30 -10.37 -3.86
C LYS A 85 23.23 -11.54 -2.87
N GLN A 86 23.66 -11.32 -1.63
CA GLN A 86 23.57 -12.31 -0.56
C GLN A 86 22.10 -12.61 -0.21
N ARG A 87 21.27 -11.58 0.02
CA ARG A 87 19.85 -11.73 0.37
C ARG A 87 19.05 -12.39 -0.76
N LEU A 88 19.38 -12.08 -2.01
CA LEU A 88 18.84 -12.78 -3.19
C LEU A 88 19.19 -14.27 -3.20
N GLY A 89 20.42 -14.63 -2.83
CA GLY A 89 20.85 -16.03 -2.71
C GLY A 89 20.11 -16.78 -1.60
N GLN A 90 19.86 -16.10 -0.47
CA GLN A 90 19.15 -16.66 0.68
C GLN A 90 17.66 -16.94 0.40
N LEU A 91 17.07 -16.38 -0.66
CA LEU A 91 15.69 -16.70 -1.06
C LEU A 91 15.47 -18.22 -1.22
N ARG A 92 16.49 -18.94 -1.67
CA ARG A 92 16.46 -20.42 -1.81
C ARG A 92 16.27 -21.12 -0.47
N GLU A 93 16.80 -20.57 0.62
CA GLU A 93 16.68 -21.12 1.97
C GLU A 93 15.24 -20.97 2.51
N PHE A 94 14.51 -19.97 2.00
CA PHE A 94 13.09 -19.74 2.31
C PHE A 94 12.13 -20.49 1.37
N GLY A 95 12.65 -21.39 0.53
CA GLY A 95 11.86 -22.17 -0.43
C GLY A 95 11.40 -21.37 -1.65
N LEU A 96 11.98 -20.19 -1.89
CA LEU A 96 11.72 -19.35 -3.05
C LEU A 96 12.80 -19.59 -4.10
N ASN A 97 12.42 -19.81 -5.35
CA ASN A 97 13.39 -20.11 -6.40
C ASN A 97 13.66 -18.88 -7.30
N PRO A 98 14.74 -18.09 -7.06
CA PRO A 98 15.08 -16.97 -7.93
C PRO A 98 15.67 -17.40 -9.29
N GLY A 99 15.79 -18.70 -9.56
CA GLY A 99 16.43 -19.23 -10.77
C GLY A 99 17.89 -18.77 -10.90
N ASN A 100 18.31 -18.53 -12.14
CA ASN A 100 19.60 -17.94 -12.48
C ASN A 100 19.45 -16.41 -12.55
N TYR A 101 19.38 -15.77 -11.38
CA TYR A 101 19.23 -14.32 -11.31
C TYR A 101 20.50 -13.59 -11.72
N GLN A 102 20.33 -12.41 -12.34
CA GLN A 102 21.41 -11.51 -12.74
C GLN A 102 21.18 -10.14 -12.10
N VAL A 103 22.26 -9.49 -11.66
CA VAL A 103 22.21 -8.15 -11.03
C VAL A 103 23.16 -7.23 -11.78
N GLU A 104 22.61 -6.17 -12.37
CA GLU A 104 23.33 -5.14 -13.12
C GLU A 104 23.14 -3.76 -12.49
N THR A 105 24.08 -2.84 -12.71
CA THR A 105 24.00 -1.47 -12.19
C THR A 105 24.24 -0.45 -13.30
N LYS A 106 23.43 0.61 -13.34
CA LYS A 106 23.53 1.65 -14.38
C LYS A 106 23.33 3.05 -13.80
N GLU A 107 24.16 4.02 -14.18
CA GLU A 107 23.92 5.43 -13.83
C GLU A 107 22.84 6.04 -14.74
N VAL A 108 21.89 6.76 -14.16
CA VAL A 108 20.78 7.42 -14.88
C VAL A 108 20.63 8.86 -14.44
N ALA A 109 20.38 9.75 -15.41
CA ALA A 109 20.14 11.16 -15.17
C ALA A 109 18.69 11.40 -14.68
N GLU A 110 18.51 12.28 -13.69
CA GLU A 110 17.23 12.65 -13.04
C GLU A 110 16.06 12.93 -14.01
N SER A 111 16.35 13.49 -15.19
CA SER A 111 15.34 13.85 -16.19
C SER A 111 14.56 12.66 -16.75
N ASP A 112 15.12 11.45 -16.71
CA ASP A 112 14.45 10.24 -17.20
C ASP A 112 13.64 9.53 -16.10
N TRP A 113 13.94 9.77 -14.81
CA TRP A 113 13.33 9.07 -13.66
C TRP A 113 12.04 9.73 -13.14
N ALA A 114 12.04 11.05 -12.92
CA ALA A 114 10.91 11.75 -12.28
C ALA A 114 9.59 11.69 -13.08
N THR A 115 9.67 11.30 -14.35
CA THR A 115 8.56 11.30 -15.31
C THR A 115 8.17 9.92 -15.84
N ALA A 116 9.02 8.89 -15.70
CA ALA A 116 8.77 7.60 -16.34
C ALA A 116 7.68 6.79 -15.63
N TRP A 117 7.70 6.70 -14.28
CA TRP A 117 6.68 5.96 -13.53
C TRP A 117 5.31 6.66 -13.55
N LYS A 118 5.29 8.00 -13.61
CA LYS A 118 4.07 8.81 -13.74
C LYS A 118 3.25 8.47 -14.97
N LYS A 119 3.89 7.96 -16.04
CA LYS A 119 3.21 7.52 -17.28
C LYS A 119 2.40 6.24 -17.12
N TYR A 120 2.66 5.43 -16.08
CA TYR A 120 2.00 4.15 -15.85
C TYR A 120 1.06 4.17 -14.65
N TYR A 121 1.08 5.26 -13.87
CA TYR A 121 0.23 5.43 -12.70
C TYR A 121 -1.01 6.24 -13.11
N HIS A 122 -2.09 5.51 -13.36
CA HIS A 122 -3.39 6.03 -13.81
C HIS A 122 -4.47 5.92 -12.72
N PRO A 123 -5.61 6.60 -12.86
CA PRO A 123 -6.76 6.44 -12.00
C PRO A 123 -7.17 4.97 -11.86
N VAL A 124 -7.29 4.51 -10.62
CA VAL A 124 -7.74 3.16 -10.31
C VAL A 124 -8.97 3.24 -9.43
N ARG A 125 -10.06 2.69 -9.95
CA ARG A 125 -11.27 2.47 -9.16
C ARG A 125 -10.99 1.37 -8.14
N VAL A 126 -11.09 1.70 -6.86
CA VAL A 126 -10.78 0.80 -5.75
C VAL A 126 -12.03 0.12 -5.22
N THR A 127 -13.12 0.87 -5.11
CA THR A 127 -14.42 0.35 -4.66
C THR A 127 -15.55 0.83 -5.57
N ARG A 128 -16.80 0.54 -5.19
CA ARG A 128 -17.95 1.09 -5.91
C ARG A 128 -17.96 2.62 -5.84
N PHE A 129 -17.51 3.22 -4.75
CA PHE A 129 -17.60 4.66 -4.53
C PHE A 129 -16.25 5.38 -4.54
N LEU A 130 -15.12 4.69 -4.43
CA LEU A 130 -13.80 5.31 -4.30
C LEU A 130 -12.91 5.03 -5.51
N THR A 131 -12.30 6.08 -6.04
CA THR A 131 -11.28 6.03 -7.09
C THR A 131 -10.04 6.80 -6.65
N VAL A 132 -8.88 6.16 -6.69
CA VAL A 132 -7.59 6.80 -6.43
C VAL A 132 -7.11 7.43 -7.72
N VAL A 133 -6.77 8.73 -7.67
CA VAL A 133 -6.41 9.55 -8.83
C VAL A 133 -5.04 10.19 -8.60
N PRO A 134 -4.08 10.08 -9.53
CA PRO A 134 -2.83 10.82 -9.47
C PRO A 134 -3.05 12.34 -9.54
N SER A 135 -2.31 13.12 -8.76
CA SER A 135 -2.43 14.58 -8.70
C SER A 135 -2.21 15.30 -10.04
N TRP A 136 -1.49 14.68 -10.97
CA TRP A 136 -1.20 15.22 -12.31
C TRP A 136 -2.18 14.77 -13.39
N GLU A 137 -3.10 13.85 -13.11
CA GLU A 137 -4.10 13.40 -14.08
C GLU A 137 -5.44 14.11 -13.88
N LYS A 138 -6.07 14.49 -14.99
CA LYS A 138 -7.46 14.92 -14.97
C LYS A 138 -8.35 13.70 -15.09
N TYR A 139 -9.22 13.51 -14.10
CA TYR A 139 -10.19 12.43 -14.09
C TYR A 139 -11.58 12.99 -13.83
N ASP A 140 -12.44 12.92 -14.85
CA ASP A 140 -13.83 13.32 -14.76
C ASP A 140 -14.70 12.11 -14.42
N THR A 141 -15.45 12.18 -13.32
CA THR A 141 -16.36 11.11 -12.93
C THR A 141 -17.58 11.09 -13.85
N THR A 142 -17.94 9.90 -14.34
CA THR A 142 -19.19 9.68 -15.09
C THR A 142 -20.30 9.11 -14.20
N VAL A 143 -19.95 8.75 -12.96
CA VAL A 143 -20.85 8.17 -11.96
C VAL A 143 -21.08 9.18 -10.84
N THR A 144 -22.34 9.55 -10.60
CA THR A 144 -22.75 10.62 -9.67
C THR A 144 -22.21 10.47 -8.24
N ASP A 145 -22.10 9.23 -7.75
CA ASP A 145 -21.73 8.95 -6.36
C ASP A 145 -20.25 8.62 -6.18
N GLU A 146 -19.45 8.68 -7.25
CA GLU A 146 -18.02 8.40 -7.21
C GLU A 146 -17.25 9.53 -6.51
N LYS A 147 -16.36 9.15 -5.61
CA LYS A 147 -15.52 10.02 -4.80
C LYS A 147 -14.06 9.77 -5.13
N LEU A 148 -13.30 10.85 -5.22
CA LEU A 148 -11.91 10.82 -5.64
C LEU A 148 -10.99 10.92 -4.44
N ILE A 149 -9.97 10.07 -4.41
CA ILE A 149 -8.84 10.18 -3.48
C ILE A 149 -7.66 10.64 -4.34
N VAL A 150 -7.33 11.92 -4.28
CA VAL A 150 -6.24 12.49 -5.09
C VAL A 150 -4.93 12.31 -4.35
N LEU A 151 -3.94 11.64 -4.94
CA LEU A 151 -2.64 11.40 -4.31
C LEU A 151 -1.50 11.86 -5.21
N ASP A 152 -0.45 12.38 -4.59
CA ASP A 152 0.90 12.35 -5.15
C ASP A 152 1.68 11.21 -4.46
N PRO A 153 1.94 10.09 -5.15
CA PRO A 153 2.64 8.95 -4.59
C PRO A 153 4.04 9.29 -4.04
N GLY A 154 4.68 10.36 -4.53
CA GLY A 154 5.91 10.91 -3.95
C GLY A 154 6.93 9.84 -3.49
N MET A 155 7.44 10.02 -2.26
CA MET A 155 8.37 9.10 -1.57
C MET A 155 7.68 8.19 -0.53
N ALA A 156 6.35 8.22 -0.39
CA ALA A 156 5.66 7.56 0.72
C ALA A 156 4.97 6.26 0.32
N PHE A 157 4.92 5.33 1.26
CA PHE A 157 4.18 4.07 1.12
C PHE A 157 2.67 4.34 1.01
N GLY A 158 1.97 3.57 0.18
CA GLY A 158 0.52 3.71 -0.01
C GLY A 158 0.13 4.43 -1.30
N THR A 159 0.47 3.84 -2.44
CA THR A 159 0.06 4.29 -3.79
C THR A 159 -1.45 4.21 -4.03
N GLY A 160 -2.25 3.79 -3.04
CA GLY A 160 -3.69 3.63 -3.17
C GLY A 160 -4.16 2.44 -4.01
N THR A 161 -3.27 1.77 -4.73
CA THR A 161 -3.61 0.71 -5.69
C THR A 161 -3.18 -0.69 -5.25
N HIS A 162 -2.36 -0.80 -4.20
CA HIS A 162 -1.91 -2.07 -3.64
C HIS A 162 -3.10 -2.88 -3.08
N PRO A 163 -3.11 -4.24 -3.19
CA PRO A 163 -4.20 -5.07 -2.68
C PRO A 163 -4.61 -4.77 -1.24
N THR A 164 -3.65 -4.54 -0.34
CA THR A 164 -3.93 -4.28 1.07
C THR A 164 -4.65 -2.94 1.29
N THR A 165 -4.29 -1.90 0.53
CA THR A 165 -5.00 -0.62 0.53
C THR A 165 -6.42 -0.77 0.02
N LYS A 166 -6.61 -1.57 -1.04
CA LYS A 166 -7.96 -1.88 -1.56
C LYS A 166 -8.80 -2.58 -0.52
N LEU A 167 -8.26 -3.59 0.16
CA LEU A 167 -8.94 -4.32 1.23
C LEU A 167 -9.33 -3.39 2.39
N SER A 168 -8.45 -2.47 2.80
CA SER A 168 -8.74 -1.48 3.84
C SER A 168 -9.83 -0.49 3.42
N LEU A 169 -9.81 0.02 2.19
CA LEU A 169 -10.84 0.92 1.69
C LEU A 169 -12.19 0.21 1.52
N MET A 170 -12.20 -1.07 1.13
CA MET A 170 -13.40 -1.91 1.12
C MET A 170 -13.95 -2.16 2.53
N ALA A 171 -13.06 -2.37 3.52
CA ALA A 171 -13.45 -2.53 4.91
C ALA A 171 -14.10 -1.24 5.47
N LEU A 172 -13.50 -0.08 5.20
CA LEU A 172 -14.08 1.23 5.54
C LEU A 172 -15.46 1.41 4.88
N GLU A 173 -15.58 1.15 3.58
CA GLU A 173 -16.88 1.22 2.88
C GLU A 173 -17.93 0.30 3.49
N THR A 174 -17.51 -0.83 4.06
CA THR A 174 -18.42 -1.79 4.71
C THR A 174 -18.92 -1.28 6.06
N VAL A 175 -18.10 -0.60 6.86
CA VAL A 175 -18.45 -0.25 8.26
C VAL A 175 -18.89 1.19 8.47
N VAL A 176 -18.41 2.14 7.65
CA VAL A 176 -18.73 3.57 7.80
C VAL A 176 -20.20 3.82 7.50
N ARG A 177 -20.86 4.59 8.37
CA ARG A 177 -22.27 5.03 8.27
C ARG A 177 -22.39 6.55 8.29
N GLY A 178 -21.33 7.27 8.64
CA GLY A 178 -21.22 8.71 8.61
C GLY A 178 -21.15 9.32 10.01
N GLY A 179 -20.26 10.30 10.18
CA GLY A 179 -20.08 11.04 11.43
C GLY A 179 -19.23 10.34 12.49
N GLU A 180 -18.73 9.13 12.23
CA GLU A 180 -17.87 8.43 13.18
C GLU A 180 -16.55 9.16 13.44
N SER A 181 -15.91 8.89 14.57
CA SER A 181 -14.49 9.19 14.79
C SER A 181 -13.60 8.01 14.39
N MET A 182 -12.45 8.30 13.79
CA MET A 182 -11.50 7.29 13.33
C MET A 182 -10.05 7.62 13.72
N ILE A 183 -9.26 6.59 14.03
CA ILE A 183 -7.80 6.67 14.08
C ILE A 183 -7.20 5.79 12.97
N ASP A 184 -6.30 6.36 12.17
CA ASP A 184 -5.51 5.69 11.13
C ASP A 184 -4.07 5.47 11.62
N VAL A 185 -3.69 4.21 11.85
CA VAL A 185 -2.39 3.82 12.42
C VAL A 185 -1.47 3.29 11.32
N GLY A 186 -0.31 3.93 11.15
CA GLY A 186 0.57 3.70 10.02
C GLY A 186 0.01 4.32 8.74
N THR A 187 -0.36 5.61 8.81
CA THR A 187 -1.13 6.28 7.75
C THR A 187 -0.39 6.36 6.41
N GLY A 188 0.94 6.30 6.40
CA GLY A 188 1.75 6.35 5.18
C GLY A 188 1.43 7.58 4.34
N SER A 189 0.84 7.37 3.16
CA SER A 189 0.42 8.44 2.25
C SER A 189 -0.84 9.20 2.67
N GLY A 190 -1.54 8.78 3.74
CA GLY A 190 -2.83 9.36 4.15
C GLY A 190 -4.04 8.81 3.38
N VAL A 191 -3.85 7.82 2.50
CA VAL A 191 -4.90 7.31 1.60
C VAL A 191 -6.15 6.81 2.33
N LEU A 192 -5.99 6.11 3.47
CA LEU A 192 -7.13 5.57 4.22
C LEU A 192 -7.86 6.68 4.96
N SER A 193 -7.13 7.64 5.52
CA SER A 193 -7.66 8.85 6.14
C SER A 193 -8.50 9.68 5.15
N ILE A 194 -8.00 9.91 3.93
CA ILE A 194 -8.75 10.61 2.88
C ILE A 194 -9.97 9.80 2.45
N GLY A 195 -9.81 8.49 2.23
CA GLY A 195 -10.91 7.59 1.87
C GLY A 195 -12.03 7.57 2.91
N ALA A 196 -11.68 7.58 4.19
CA ALA A 196 -12.63 7.66 5.30
C ALA A 196 -13.42 8.97 5.29
N LYS A 197 -12.76 10.12 5.08
CA LYS A 197 -13.46 11.42 4.94
C LYS A 197 -14.39 11.43 3.72
N GLN A 198 -13.99 10.83 2.60
CA GLN A 198 -14.87 10.69 1.43
C GLN A 198 -16.11 9.83 1.71
N LEU A 199 -15.99 8.82 2.57
CA LEU A 199 -17.09 7.97 3.01
C LEU A 199 -17.96 8.62 4.12
N GLY A 200 -17.58 9.80 4.60
CA GLY A 200 -18.38 10.59 5.55
C GLY A 200 -17.97 10.46 7.01
N VAL A 201 -16.80 9.89 7.32
CA VAL A 201 -16.24 9.91 8.69
C VAL A 201 -16.10 11.35 9.16
N GLY A 202 -16.52 11.62 10.39
CA GLY A 202 -16.58 12.96 10.98
C GLY A 202 -15.21 13.48 11.36
N ASP A 203 -14.55 12.77 12.29
CA ASP A 203 -13.23 13.10 12.83
C ASP A 203 -12.21 12.02 12.47
N VAL A 204 -11.01 12.43 12.04
CA VAL A 204 -9.92 11.51 11.71
C VAL A 204 -8.62 12.02 12.29
N ARG A 205 -7.96 11.15 13.06
CA ARG A 205 -6.59 11.33 13.55
C ARG A 205 -5.69 10.29 12.89
N ALA A 206 -4.57 10.72 12.33
CA ALA A 206 -3.67 9.87 11.57
C ALA A 206 -2.28 9.88 12.20
N TYR A 207 -1.69 8.70 12.36
CA TYR A 207 -0.38 8.55 12.98
C TYR A 207 0.53 7.68 12.13
N ASP A 208 1.81 8.06 12.06
CA ASP A 208 2.87 7.24 11.48
C ASP A 208 4.13 7.35 12.32
N LEU A 209 4.99 6.35 12.33
CA LEU A 209 6.26 6.42 13.06
C LEU A 209 7.28 7.31 12.31
N ASP A 210 7.18 7.35 10.97
CA ASP A 210 8.12 8.06 10.12
C ASP A 210 7.66 9.50 9.82
N GLU A 211 8.47 10.48 10.21
CA GLU A 211 8.28 11.90 9.90
C GLU A 211 8.21 12.20 8.38
N VAL A 212 8.83 11.36 7.54
CA VAL A 212 8.70 11.46 6.08
C VAL A 212 7.29 11.08 5.64
N ALA A 213 6.73 10.01 6.20
CA ALA A 213 5.36 9.59 5.93
C ALA A 213 4.36 10.65 6.41
N VAL A 214 4.55 11.21 7.61
CA VAL A 214 3.71 12.31 8.14
C VAL A 214 3.65 13.50 7.18
N LYS A 215 4.80 13.94 6.65
CA LYS A 215 4.87 15.06 5.68
C LYS A 215 4.20 14.72 4.35
N ALA A 216 4.35 13.48 3.90
CA ALA A 216 3.73 13.02 2.67
C ALA A 216 2.20 12.91 2.81
N ALA A 217 1.72 12.35 3.92
CA ALA A 217 0.31 12.35 4.28
C ALA A 217 -0.23 13.78 4.31
N GLN A 218 0.41 14.72 5.01
CA GLN A 218 -0.03 16.13 5.03
C GLN A 218 -0.13 16.71 3.62
N SER A 219 0.86 16.46 2.76
CA SER A 219 0.85 16.95 1.38
C SER A 219 -0.32 16.36 0.58
N ASN A 220 -0.66 15.09 0.78
CA ASN A 220 -1.82 14.46 0.14
C ASN A 220 -3.15 14.93 0.74
N LEU A 221 -3.23 15.18 2.04
CA LEU A 221 -4.40 15.76 2.69
C LEU A 221 -4.73 17.14 2.08
N ASP A 222 -3.70 17.96 1.84
CA ASP A 222 -3.84 19.28 1.22
C ASP A 222 -4.39 19.23 -0.22
N LEU A 223 -4.18 18.11 -0.93
CA LEU A 223 -4.76 17.87 -2.26
C LEU A 223 -6.26 17.53 -2.21
N ASN A 224 -6.79 17.18 -1.03
CA ASN A 224 -8.17 16.70 -0.86
C ASN A 224 -8.93 17.63 0.09
N PRO A 225 -9.78 18.56 -0.44
CA PRO A 225 -10.49 19.53 0.40
C PRO A 225 -11.35 18.94 1.52
N VAL A 226 -11.83 17.70 1.35
CA VAL A 226 -12.62 16.95 2.35
C VAL A 226 -11.79 16.52 3.56
N ALA A 227 -10.46 16.47 3.43
CA ALA A 227 -9.53 15.94 4.41
C ALA A 227 -8.67 17.03 5.08
N LYS A 228 -9.00 18.31 4.86
CA LYS A 228 -8.26 19.47 5.38
C LYS A 228 -8.20 19.57 6.91
N ASP A 229 -9.11 18.89 7.60
CA ASP A 229 -9.29 18.91 9.06
C ASP A 229 -8.67 17.69 9.75
N ILE A 230 -8.10 16.75 8.98
CA ILE A 230 -7.41 15.60 9.52
C ILE A 230 -6.13 16.06 10.22
N GLN A 231 -5.92 15.57 11.44
CA GLN A 231 -4.68 15.77 12.17
C GLN A 231 -3.73 14.62 11.88
N VAL A 232 -2.55 14.93 11.34
CA VAL A 232 -1.48 13.94 11.14
C VAL A 232 -0.28 14.26 12.02
N ALA A 233 0.26 13.26 12.70
CA ALA A 233 1.41 13.43 13.59
C ALA A 233 2.28 12.17 13.64
N ALA A 234 3.55 12.34 14.02
CA ALA A 234 4.42 11.21 14.28
C ALA A 234 4.04 10.53 15.61
N ASN A 235 3.84 9.21 15.61
CA ASN A 235 3.64 8.43 16.83
C ASN A 235 4.02 6.95 16.67
N ASP A 236 4.42 6.32 17.78
CA ASP A 236 4.60 4.87 17.85
C ASP A 236 3.27 4.21 18.19
N LEU A 237 2.58 3.73 17.14
CA LEU A 237 1.23 3.17 17.23
C LEU A 237 0.27 4.13 17.95
N LEU A 238 -0.39 3.65 19.01
CA LEU A 238 -1.31 4.43 19.83
C LEU A 238 -0.72 4.74 21.21
N ASN A 239 0.61 4.68 21.36
CA ASN A 239 1.26 5.00 22.63
C ASN A 239 0.94 6.46 23.05
N GLY A 240 0.55 6.66 24.30
CA GLY A 240 0.18 7.96 24.85
C GLY A 240 -1.12 8.57 24.32
N ILE A 241 -1.87 7.85 23.46
CA ILE A 241 -3.19 8.28 23.00
C ILE A 241 -4.22 7.86 24.05
N GLU A 242 -4.93 8.83 24.61
CA GLU A 242 -5.97 8.58 25.63
C GLU A 242 -7.39 8.70 25.06
N GLU A 243 -7.56 9.50 24.00
CA GLU A 243 -8.86 9.71 23.37
C GLU A 243 -9.14 8.62 22.35
N GLY A 244 -10.13 7.76 22.66
CA GLY A 244 -10.58 6.68 21.79
C GLY A 244 -11.27 7.15 20.50
N ALA A 245 -11.62 6.19 19.65
CA ALA A 245 -12.35 6.44 18.40
C ALA A 245 -13.33 5.30 18.12
N GLN A 246 -14.34 5.53 17.29
CA GLN A 246 -15.31 4.48 16.93
C GLN A 246 -14.74 3.48 15.92
N ILE A 247 -13.75 3.90 15.14
CA ILE A 247 -13.05 3.06 14.16
C ILE A 247 -11.54 3.23 14.37
N ILE A 248 -10.81 2.13 14.42
CA ILE A 248 -9.35 2.14 14.31
C ILE A 248 -8.99 1.32 13.09
N VAL A 249 -8.23 1.91 12.17
CA VAL A 249 -7.78 1.25 10.94
C VAL A 249 -6.26 1.18 10.93
N ALA A 250 -5.70 0.05 10.48
CA ALA A 250 -4.27 -0.15 10.37
C ALA A 250 -3.94 -1.05 9.16
N ASN A 251 -3.17 -0.52 8.20
CA ASN A 251 -2.67 -1.27 7.05
C ASN A 251 -1.14 -1.39 7.15
N ILE A 252 -0.71 -2.29 8.03
CA ILE A 252 0.68 -2.45 8.48
C ILE A 252 0.98 -3.94 8.64
N LEU A 253 2.25 -4.29 8.87
CA LEU A 253 2.67 -5.68 8.98
C LEU A 253 2.04 -6.37 10.19
N ALA A 254 1.79 -7.68 10.07
CA ALA A 254 1.19 -8.50 11.12
C ALA A 254 1.96 -8.40 12.45
N GLU A 255 3.29 -8.39 12.41
CA GLU A 255 4.17 -8.25 13.58
C GLU A 255 3.92 -6.96 14.36
N ILE A 256 3.45 -5.91 13.68
CA ILE A 256 3.14 -4.60 14.27
C ILE A 256 1.65 -4.54 14.66
N ILE A 257 0.77 -5.27 13.97
CA ILE A 257 -0.64 -5.40 14.36
C ILE A 257 -0.77 -6.10 15.72
N LEU A 258 0.03 -7.13 16.00
CA LEU A 258 -0.05 -7.90 17.25
C LEU A 258 0.03 -7.03 18.53
N PRO A 259 1.03 -6.15 18.71
CA PRO A 259 1.05 -5.24 19.85
C PRO A 259 -0.06 -4.17 19.78
N LEU A 260 -0.53 -3.80 18.59
CA LEU A 260 -1.64 -2.85 18.41
C LEU A 260 -2.99 -3.40 18.89
N VAL A 261 -3.21 -4.73 18.89
CA VAL A 261 -4.49 -5.34 19.29
C VAL A 261 -4.96 -4.87 20.66
N LEU A 262 -4.07 -4.85 21.66
CA LEU A 262 -4.41 -4.42 23.02
C LEU A 262 -4.69 -2.91 23.07
N GLN A 263 -3.87 -2.09 22.41
CA GLN A 263 -4.06 -0.64 22.38
C GLN A 263 -5.38 -0.26 21.71
N ALA A 264 -5.72 -0.94 20.60
CA ALA A 264 -6.99 -0.75 19.91
C ALA A 264 -8.18 -1.18 20.78
N TRP A 265 -8.04 -2.27 21.54
CA TRP A 265 -9.08 -2.71 22.47
C TRP A 265 -9.41 -1.65 23.52
N ASP A 266 -8.39 -1.00 24.09
CA ASP A 266 -8.57 0.01 25.13
C ASP A 266 -9.15 1.32 24.58
N LEU A 267 -8.87 1.64 23.31
CA LEU A 267 -9.30 2.87 22.65
C LEU A 267 -10.59 2.75 21.82
N LEU A 268 -11.11 1.54 21.64
CA LEU A 268 -12.41 1.33 21.01
C LEU A 268 -13.54 1.31 22.05
N PRO A 269 -14.65 2.01 21.82
CA PRO A 269 -15.87 1.80 22.59
C PRO A 269 -16.50 0.45 22.22
N GLU A 270 -17.50 0.04 22.99
CA GLU A 270 -18.40 -1.03 22.57
C GLU A 270 -18.96 -0.76 21.18
N ASN A 271 -19.10 -1.83 20.39
CA ASN A 271 -19.48 -1.80 18.98
C ASN A 271 -18.49 -1.06 18.05
N GLY A 272 -17.35 -0.60 18.57
CA GLY A 272 -16.27 -0.01 17.77
C GLY A 272 -15.58 -1.04 16.88
N TYR A 273 -15.09 -0.58 15.72
CA TYR A 273 -14.46 -1.45 14.72
C TYR A 273 -12.95 -1.34 14.72
N PHE A 274 -12.28 -2.50 14.67
CA PHE A 274 -10.86 -2.61 14.39
C PHE A 274 -10.67 -3.20 13.00
N LEU A 275 -10.17 -2.39 12.08
CA LEU A 275 -9.95 -2.76 10.68
C LEU A 275 -8.46 -2.96 10.46
N THR A 276 -8.05 -4.17 10.09
CA THR A 276 -6.62 -4.48 9.86
C THR A 276 -6.40 -5.02 8.45
N SER A 277 -5.27 -4.66 7.84
CA SER A 277 -4.80 -5.16 6.54
C SER A 277 -3.28 -5.17 6.53
N GLY A 278 -2.65 -5.58 5.43
CA GLY A 278 -1.19 -5.79 5.40
C GLY A 278 -0.77 -7.19 5.89
N ILE A 279 -1.74 -8.11 5.97
CA ILE A 279 -1.55 -9.44 6.54
C ILE A 279 -1.37 -10.45 5.42
N ILE A 280 -0.20 -11.09 5.36
CA ILE A 280 0.05 -12.19 4.42
C ILE A 280 -0.60 -13.49 4.90
N ASN A 281 -0.94 -14.39 3.96
CA ASN A 281 -1.58 -15.68 4.26
C ASN A 281 -0.95 -16.47 5.42
N LYS A 282 0.39 -16.48 5.53
CA LYS A 282 1.11 -17.21 6.59
C LYS A 282 0.90 -16.63 8.00
N LYS A 283 0.48 -15.37 8.09
CA LYS A 283 0.30 -14.62 9.34
C LYS A 283 -1.16 -14.36 9.67
N PHE A 284 -2.07 -14.72 8.78
CA PHE A 284 -3.51 -14.49 8.93
C PHE A 284 -4.07 -15.12 10.21
N ASP A 285 -3.86 -16.42 10.40
CA ASP A 285 -4.38 -17.14 11.56
C ASP A 285 -3.81 -16.62 12.89
N GLU A 286 -2.56 -16.14 12.88
CA GLU A 286 -1.90 -15.55 14.05
C GLU A 286 -2.59 -14.25 14.48
N VAL A 287 -2.91 -13.36 13.52
CA VAL A 287 -3.59 -12.08 13.79
C VAL A 287 -5.04 -12.31 14.22
N VAL A 288 -5.76 -13.22 13.56
CA VAL A 288 -7.14 -13.59 13.94
C VAL A 288 -7.17 -14.11 15.38
N ALA A 289 -6.31 -15.07 15.71
CA ALA A 289 -6.26 -15.64 17.05
C ALA A 289 -5.92 -14.59 18.12
N ALA A 290 -5.04 -13.63 17.82
CA ALA A 290 -4.72 -12.54 18.74
C ALA A 290 -5.92 -11.62 19.00
N GLN A 291 -6.65 -11.24 17.95
CA GLN A 291 -7.86 -10.41 18.06
C GLN A 291 -8.96 -11.12 18.84
N GLU A 292 -9.24 -12.39 18.53
CA GLU A 292 -10.24 -13.20 19.25
C GLU A 292 -9.85 -13.40 20.72
N LYS A 293 -8.58 -13.67 21.00
CA LYS A 293 -8.07 -13.82 22.38
C LYS A 293 -8.23 -12.55 23.20
N GLN A 294 -8.08 -11.38 22.59
CA GLN A 294 -8.33 -10.08 23.25
C GLN A 294 -9.82 -9.86 23.53
N GLY A 295 -10.70 -10.49 22.75
CA GLY A 295 -12.16 -10.39 22.89
C GLY A 295 -12.88 -9.78 21.69
N PHE A 296 -12.17 -9.47 20.60
CA PHE A 296 -12.81 -9.00 19.38
C PHE A 296 -13.64 -10.11 18.71
N LYS A 297 -14.75 -9.74 18.09
CA LYS A 297 -15.49 -10.60 17.17
C LYS A 297 -15.07 -10.34 15.73
N ILE A 298 -14.64 -11.38 15.03
CA ILE A 298 -14.34 -11.29 13.61
C ILE A 298 -15.66 -11.26 12.83
N ARG A 299 -16.03 -10.08 12.30
CA ARG A 299 -17.27 -9.89 11.53
C ARG A 299 -17.09 -10.34 10.08
N GLN A 300 -15.94 -10.06 9.49
CA GLN A 300 -15.66 -10.41 8.11
C GLN A 300 -14.16 -10.48 7.85
N THR A 301 -13.76 -11.37 6.95
CA THR A 301 -12.40 -11.47 6.42
C THR A 301 -12.42 -11.23 4.92
N LEU A 302 -11.56 -10.35 4.44
CA LEU A 302 -11.41 -10.00 3.04
C LEU A 302 -10.09 -10.58 2.52
N LYS A 303 -10.04 -11.02 1.27
CA LYS A 303 -8.83 -11.59 0.65
C LYS A 303 -8.66 -11.08 -0.77
N MET A 304 -7.44 -10.70 -1.13
CA MET A 304 -7.04 -10.37 -2.49
C MET A 304 -5.63 -10.87 -2.75
N GLY A 305 -5.49 -11.88 -3.62
CA GLY A 305 -4.23 -12.61 -3.78
C GLY A 305 -3.81 -13.27 -2.47
N ASP A 306 -2.58 -13.01 -2.02
CA ASP A 306 -2.02 -13.53 -0.77
C ASP A 306 -2.26 -12.62 0.44
N TRP A 307 -2.96 -11.50 0.24
CA TRP A 307 -3.21 -10.49 1.26
C TRP A 307 -4.60 -10.62 1.87
N TYR A 308 -4.67 -10.34 3.16
CA TYR A 308 -5.88 -10.39 3.97
C TYR A 308 -6.17 -9.04 4.62
N GLY A 309 -7.46 -8.74 4.72
CA GLY A 309 -8.02 -7.70 5.56
C GLY A 309 -9.02 -8.32 6.54
N ILE A 310 -9.12 -7.77 7.74
CA ILE A 310 -10.00 -8.26 8.81
C ILE A 310 -10.84 -7.10 9.30
N ILE A 311 -12.16 -7.32 9.34
CA ILE A 311 -13.14 -6.47 10.00
C ILE A 311 -13.45 -7.12 11.34
N ALA A 312 -12.87 -6.60 12.41
CA ALA A 312 -13.14 -7.00 13.77
C ALA A 312 -13.98 -5.95 14.48
N GLN A 313 -14.79 -6.36 15.46
CA GLN A 313 -15.60 -5.46 16.26
C GLN A 313 -15.46 -5.79 17.74
N LYS A 314 -15.33 -4.76 18.56
CA LYS A 314 -15.45 -4.90 20.01
C LYS A 314 -16.93 -5.14 20.32
N PRO A 315 -17.30 -6.31 20.87
CA PRO A 315 -18.70 -6.61 21.14
C PRO A 315 -19.29 -5.59 22.12
N GLY A 316 -20.55 -5.22 21.93
CA GLY A 316 -21.33 -4.50 22.94
C GLY A 316 -21.99 -5.46 23.92
N ASP A 317 -22.58 -4.91 24.98
CA ASP A 317 -23.27 -5.68 26.03
C ASP A 317 -24.38 -6.64 25.51
N ASP A 318 -25.01 -6.32 24.39
CA ASP A 318 -26.12 -7.08 23.79
C ASP A 318 -25.68 -8.16 22.78
N ASP A 319 -24.38 -8.34 22.58
CA ASP A 319 -23.81 -9.04 21.43
C ASP A 319 -23.17 -10.39 21.79
#